data_AF-A0A7W0QAP1-F1
#
_entry.id   AF-A0A7W0QAP1-F1
#
_cell.length_a   1.000
_cell.length_b   1.000
_cell.length_c   1.000
_cell.angle_alpha   90.00
_cell.angle_beta   90.00
_cell.angle_gamma   90.00
#
_symmetry.space_group_name_H-M   'P 1'
#
loop_
_entity.id
_entity.type
_entity.pdbx_description
1 polymer ?
#
loop_
_entity_poly.entity_id
_entity_poly.type
_entity_poly.pdbx_seq_one_letter_code
_entity_poly.pdbx_strand_id
1 'polypeptide(L)' 'MAAPDMLTEILRLPAEERARLARELLRSLDGEPDPGASAAWDAEIERRGAEVDAGTAETMTFDEYRAHVRARRAARAVR' A
#
# COMPACT_ATOMS: atom_id res chain seq x y z
N MET A 1 2.58 -31.93 5.55
CA MET A 1 1.29 -31.30 5.18
C MET A 1 1.43 -30.75 3.77
N ALA A 2 0.43 -30.99 2.91
CA ALA A 2 0.43 -30.38 1.57
C ALA A 2 0.02 -28.90 1.66
N ALA A 3 0.39 -28.09 0.67
CA ALA A 3 0.02 -26.66 0.63
C ALA A 3 -1.50 -26.42 0.76
N PRO A 4 -2.40 -27.24 0.17
CA PRO A 4 -3.85 -27.11 0.37
C PRO A 4 -4.29 -27.36 1.83
N ASP A 5 -3.67 -28.32 2.53
CA ASP A 5 -4.00 -28.61 3.93
C ASP A 5 -3.62 -27.43 4.83
N MET A 6 -2.44 -26.83 4.58
CA MET A 6 -1.97 -25.65 5.31
C MET A 6 -2.86 -24.42 5.07
N LEU A 7 -3.29 -24.19 3.82
CA LEU A 7 -4.22 -23.11 3.52
C LEU A 7 -5.54 -23.30 4.27
N THR A 8 -6.05 -24.53 4.33
CA THR A 8 -7.29 -24.84 5.05
C THR A 8 -7.18 -24.50 6.54
N GLU A 9 -6.05 -24.82 7.18
CA GLU A 9 -5.81 -24.45 8.58
C GLU A 9 -5.69 -22.93 8.78
N ILE A 10 -4.95 -22.23 7.90
CA ILE A 10 -4.81 -20.77 7.97
C ILE A 10 -6.18 -20.08 7.85
N LEU A 11 -7.07 -20.58 6.98
CA LEU A 11 -8.40 -20.01 6.81
C LEU A 11 -9.32 -20.17 8.04
N ARG A 12 -9.01 -21.12 8.95
CA ARG A 12 -9.74 -21.28 10.22
C ARG A 12 -9.32 -20.29 11.31
N LEU A 13 -8.17 -19.64 11.18
CA LEU A 13 -7.70 -18.65 12.15
C LEU A 13 -8.58 -17.39 12.17
N PRO A 14 -8.60 -16.62 13.27
CA PRO A 14 -9.21 -15.30 13.30
C PRO A 14 -8.69 -14.37 12.20
N ALA A 15 -9.51 -13.41 11.77
CA ALA A 15 -9.18 -12.53 10.64
C ALA A 15 -7.87 -11.74 10.84
N GLU A 16 -7.58 -11.32 12.08
CA GLU A 16 -6.36 -10.60 12.42
C GLU A 16 -5.10 -11.46 12.25
N GLU A 17 -5.14 -12.72 12.69
CA GLU A 17 -4.04 -13.66 12.54
C GLU A 17 -3.79 -14.00 11.06
N ARG A 18 -4.87 -14.19 10.28
CA ARG A 18 -4.75 -14.37 8.83
C ARG A 18 -4.11 -13.15 8.16
N ALA A 19 -4.52 -11.94 8.54
CA ALA A 19 -3.95 -10.71 7.98
C ALA A 19 -2.46 -10.57 8.33
N ARG A 20 -2.07 -10.94 9.56
CA ARG A 20 -0.66 -10.99 9.98
C ARG A 20 0.13 -11.97 9.13
N LEU A 21 -0.34 -13.20 8.98
CA LEU A 21 0.33 -14.24 8.17
C LEU A 21 0.44 -13.82 6.70
N ALA A 22 -0.63 -13.28 6.13
CA ALA A 22 -0.62 -12.77 4.76
C ALA A 22 0.44 -11.67 4.58
N ARG A 23 0.58 -10.76 5.55
CA ARG A 23 1.62 -9.73 5.51
C ARG A 23 3.02 -10.32 5.54
N GLU A 24 3.31 -11.27 6.44
CA GLU A 24 4.65 -11.87 6.51
C GLU A 24 4.97 -12.70 5.26
N LEU A 25 3.98 -13.40 4.69
CA LEU A 25 4.15 -14.11 3.42
C LEU A 25 4.42 -13.15 2.28
N LEU A 26 3.69 -12.05 2.17
CA LEU A 26 3.95 -11.01 1.16
C LEU A 26 5.36 -10.44 1.31
N ARG A 27 5.79 -10.14 2.55
CA ARG A 27 7.15 -9.67 2.83
C ARG A 27 8.22 -10.68 2.46
N SER A 28 7.96 -11.97 2.58
CA SER A 28 8.91 -13.01 2.13
C SER A 28 9.05 -13.09 0.61
N LEU A 29 8.10 -12.51 -0.13
CA LEU A 29 8.15 -12.42 -1.59
C LEU A 29 8.83 -11.13 -2.07
N ASP A 30 9.05 -10.15 -1.17
CA ASP A 30 9.80 -8.95 -1.51
C ASP A 30 11.24 -9.36 -1.86
N GLY A 31 11.60 -9.22 -3.13
CA GLY A 31 12.95 -9.49 -3.62
C GLY A 31 13.90 -8.33 -3.37
N GLU A 32 15.13 -8.45 -3.89
CA GLU A 32 16.04 -7.31 -3.91
C GLU A 32 15.42 -6.17 -4.72
N PRO A 33 15.54 -4.91 -4.25
CA PRO A 33 15.08 -3.77 -5.01
C PRO A 33 15.70 -3.74 -6.41
N ASP A 34 14.92 -3.29 -7.40
CA ASP A 34 15.46 -3.11 -8.74
C ASP A 34 16.69 -2.18 -8.69
N PRO A 35 17.79 -2.51 -9.39
CA PRO A 35 18.96 -1.65 -9.44
C PRO A 35 18.58 -0.23 -9.89
N GLY A 36 18.91 0.76 -9.06
CA GLY A 36 18.61 2.17 -9.34
C GLY A 36 17.21 2.63 -8.89
N ALA A 37 16.36 1.76 -8.33
CA ALA A 37 15.05 2.16 -7.83
C ALA A 37 15.14 3.30 -6.80
N SER A 38 16.09 3.24 -5.87
CA SER A 38 16.30 4.32 -4.89
C SER A 38 16.61 5.65 -5.57
N ALA A 39 17.57 5.68 -6.50
CA ALA A 39 17.96 6.90 -7.20
C ALA A 39 16.82 7.46 -8.08
N ALA A 40 16.01 6.58 -8.70
CA ALA A 40 14.83 6.99 -9.45
C ALA A 40 13.76 7.59 -8.54
N TRP A 41 13.56 7.04 -7.33
CA TRP A 41 12.67 7.61 -6.32
C TRP A 41 13.16 8.97 -5.81
N ASP A 42 14.45 9.12 -5.56
CA ASP A 42 15.04 10.39 -5.13
C ASP A 42 14.79 11.47 -6.20
N ALA A 43 15.06 11.15 -7.47
CA ALA A 43 14.81 12.06 -8.59
C ALA A 43 13.32 12.44 -8.73
N GLU A 44 12.41 11.49 -8.50
CA GLU A 44 10.97 11.76 -8.57
C GLU A 44 10.48 12.63 -7.40
N ILE A 45 11.02 12.44 -6.19
CA ILE A 45 10.70 13.26 -5.02
C ILE A 45 11.13 14.71 -5.26
N GLU A 46 12.36 14.92 -5.74
CA GLU A 46 12.87 16.26 -6.07
C GLU A 46 12.01 16.93 -7.16
N ARG A 47 11.67 16.19 -8.22
CA ARG A 47 10.81 16.70 -9.30
C ARG A 47 9.44 17.13 -8.77
N ARG A 48 8.77 16.29 -7.97
CA ARG A 48 7.44 16.62 -7.41
C ARG A 48 7.50 17.73 -6.37
N GLY A 49 8.56 17.79 -5.58
CA GLY A 49 8.80 18.90 -4.64
C GLY A 49 8.87 20.23 -5.39
N ALA A 50 9.67 20.29 -6.45
CA ALA A 50 9.78 21.48 -7.29
C ALA A 50 8.46 21.91 -7.95
N GLU A 51 7.61 20.96 -8.37
CA GLU A 51 6.28 21.28 -8.92
C GLU A 51 5.33 21.88 -7.87
N VAL A 52 5.43 21.43 -6.62
CA VAL A 52 4.67 22.00 -5.51
C VAL A 52 5.17 23.41 -5.19
N ASP A 53 6.48 23.59 -5.09
CA ASP A 53 7.09 24.90 -4.81
C ASP A 53 6.82 25.92 -5.93
N ALA A 54 6.80 25.47 -7.19
CA ALA A 54 6.45 26.29 -8.35
C ALA A 54 4.94 26.56 -8.48
N GLY A 55 4.09 25.91 -7.68
CA GLY A 55 2.64 26.01 -7.79
C GLY A 55 2.04 25.40 -9.05
N THR A 56 2.78 24.51 -9.73
CA THR A 56 2.34 23.83 -10.96
C THR A 56 1.73 22.46 -10.67
N ALA A 57 1.94 21.91 -9.47
CA ALA A 57 1.30 20.67 -9.04
C ALA A 57 -0.21 20.85 -8.81
N GLU A 58 -1.00 19.88 -9.26
CA GLU A 58 -2.38 19.73 -8.80
C GLU A 58 -2.36 19.27 -7.33
N THR A 59 -2.86 20.13 -6.45
CA THR A 59 -2.91 19.87 -5.01
C THR A 59 -4.34 19.86 -4.50
N MET A 60 -4.55 19.26 -3.34
CA MET A 60 -5.80 19.35 -2.61
C MET A 60 -5.50 19.70 -1.16
N THR A 61 -6.44 20.40 -0.53
CA THR A 61 -6.38 20.71 0.89
C THR A 61 -6.47 19.43 1.72
N PHE A 62 -6.04 19.52 2.96
CA PHE A 62 -6.10 18.39 3.89
C PHE A 62 -7.54 17.95 4.18
N ASP A 63 -8.50 18.86 4.16
CA ASP A 63 -9.91 18.55 4.36
C ASP A 63 -10.52 17.82 3.16
N GLU A 64 -10.17 18.23 1.93
CA GLU A 64 -10.54 17.51 0.71
C GLU A 64 -9.96 16.10 0.69
N TYR A 65 -8.67 15.95 1.03
CA TYR A 65 -8.03 14.64 1.16
C TYR A 65 -8.76 13.75 2.18
N ARG A 66 -9.08 14.28 3.36
CA ARG A 66 -9.82 13.54 4.39
C ARG A 66 -11.21 13.12 3.94
N ALA A 67 -11.93 14.00 3.25
CA ALA A 67 -13.23 13.68 2.68
C ALA A 67 -13.12 12.56 1.63
N HIS A 68 -12.14 12.65 0.73
CA HIS A 68 -11.85 11.65 -0.28
C HIS A 68 -11.55 10.27 0.34
N VAL A 69 -10.67 10.20 1.34
CA VAL A 69 -10.35 8.93 2.03
C VAL A 69 -11.57 8.33 2.73
N ARG A 70 -12.39 9.15 3.41
CA ARG A 70 -13.64 8.68 4.04
C ARG A 70 -14.60 8.09 3.01
N ALA A 71 -14.83 8.79 1.90
CA ALA A 71 -15.69 8.31 0.83
C ALA A 71 -15.19 6.97 0.24
N ARG A 72 -13.88 6.86 -0.03
CA ARG A 72 -13.27 5.61 -0.52
C ARG A 72 -13.43 4.44 0.46
N ARG A 73 -13.28 4.68 1.76
CA ARG A 73 -13.47 3.65 2.78
C ARG A 73 -14.92 3.20 2.88
N ALA A 74 -15.87 4.14 2.86
CA ALA A 74 -17.29 3.82 2.84
C ALA A 74 -17.68 2.98 1.62
N ALA A 75 -17.19 3.35 0.43
CA ALA A 75 -17.44 2.59 -0.80
C ALA A 75 -16.90 1.16 -0.76
N ARG A 76 -15.75 0.92 -0.11
CA ARG A 76 -15.19 -0.43 0.06
C ARG A 76 -15.96 -1.27 1.07
N ALA A 77 -16.61 -0.67 2.06
CA ALA A 77 -17.40 -1.39 3.06
C ALA A 77 -18.75 -1.89 2.52
N VAL A 78 -19.23 -1.31 1.42
CA VAL A 78 -20.49 -1.70 0.75
C VAL A 78 -20.28 -2.81 -0.29
N ARG A 79 -19.02 -3.12 -0.64
CA ARG A 79 -18.65 -4.11 -1.66
C ARG A 79 -18.27 -5.44 -1.03
#